data_AF-T1BMT0-F1
#
_entry.id   AF-T1BMT0-F1
#
_cell.length_a   1.000
_cell.length_b   1.000
_cell.length_c   1.000
_cell.angle_alpha   90.00
_cell.angle_beta   90.00
_cell.angle_gamma   90.00
#
_symmetry.space_group_name_H-M   'P 1'
#
loop_
_entity.id
_entity.type
_entity.pdbx_description
1 polymer ?
#
loop_
_entity_poly.entity_id
_entity_poly.type
_entity_poly.pdbx_seq_one_letter_code
_entity_poly.pdbx_strand_id
1 'polypeptide(L)'
;LAGTTIHDAGPGALIAFGITAVLALTIALNSAELSSKIISHGGLYSFAKETMGNSAGFMVGWMRSISYSIAASAVALGFSSYLFSFFSVPYYYILLAAIIMIIAATAINYMGISVVAEIEKYLVFVTVTGLVLFIVMSVIYGKWEVSRFTPLAPIGFESIIV
;
A
#
# COMPACT_ATOMS: atom_id res chain seq x y z
N LEU A 1 3.71 8.67 0.53
CA LEU A 1 4.80 7.90 1.18
C LEU A 1 6.05 7.78 0.30
N ALA A 2 5.97 7.49 -1.00
CA ALA A 2 7.19 7.39 -1.83
C ALA A 2 8.08 8.66 -1.78
N GLY A 3 7.48 9.86 -1.79
CA GLY A 3 8.23 11.12 -1.68
C GLY A 3 8.94 11.32 -0.33
N THR A 4 8.34 10.87 0.77
CA THR A 4 8.96 10.96 2.11
C THR A 4 10.08 9.93 2.25
N THR A 5 9.90 8.72 1.72
CA THR A 5 10.98 7.71 1.69
C THR A 5 12.18 8.19 0.89
N ILE A 6 11.97 8.83 -0.27
CA ILE A 6 13.08 9.40 -1.06
C ILE A 6 13.72 10.58 -0.34
N HIS A 7 12.95 11.38 0.39
CA HIS A 7 13.49 12.45 1.23
C HIS A 7 14.38 11.91 2.36
N ASP A 8 13.97 10.82 3.01
CA ASP A 8 14.63 10.30 4.21
C ASP A 8 15.78 9.30 3.90
N ALA A 9 15.70 8.56 2.79
CA ALA A 9 16.71 7.58 2.37
C ALA A 9 17.56 8.04 1.17
N GLY A 10 17.16 9.11 0.48
CA GLY A 10 17.83 9.59 -0.72
C GLY A 10 17.68 8.64 -1.93
N PRO A 11 18.63 8.68 -2.89
CA PRO A 11 18.60 7.83 -4.08
C PRO A 11 18.59 6.32 -3.79
N GLY A 12 19.09 5.93 -2.62
CA GLY A 12 19.12 4.55 -2.12
C GLY A 12 17.73 3.92 -1.93
N ALA A 13 16.67 4.73 -1.84
CA ALA A 13 15.29 4.24 -1.81
C ALA A 13 14.95 3.32 -3.00
N LEU A 14 15.61 3.50 -4.15
CA LEU A 14 15.42 2.63 -5.32
C LEU A 14 15.82 1.18 -5.05
N ILE A 15 16.83 0.95 -4.21
CA ILE A 15 17.26 -0.41 -3.82
C ILE A 15 16.18 -1.05 -2.95
N ALA A 16 15.65 -0.32 -1.97
CA ALA A 16 14.57 -0.78 -1.10
C ALA A 16 13.31 -1.17 -1.92
N PHE A 17 12.93 -0.33 -2.88
CA PHE A 17 11.83 -0.62 -3.80
C PHE A 17 12.12 -1.82 -4.69
N GLY A 18 13.36 -1.97 -5.19
CA GLY A 18 13.76 -3.13 -5.97
C GLY A 18 13.64 -4.45 -5.21
N ILE A 19 14.15 -4.51 -3.98
CA ILE A 19 14.05 -5.70 -3.11
C ILE A 19 12.58 -6.02 -2.81
N THR A 20 11.79 -4.99 -2.43
CA THR A 20 10.37 -5.14 -2.15
C THR A 20 9.60 -5.65 -3.37
N ALA A 21 9.93 -5.18 -4.58
CA ALA A 21 9.31 -5.64 -5.81
C ALA A 21 9.59 -7.13 -6.08
N VAL A 22 10.83 -7.60 -5.87
CA VAL A 22 11.18 -9.02 -6.04
C VAL A 22 10.43 -9.91 -5.04
N LEU A 23 10.34 -9.48 -3.78
CA LEU A 23 9.58 -10.21 -2.75
C LEU A 23 8.08 -10.26 -3.11
N ALA A 24 7.51 -9.12 -3.52
CA ALA A 24 6.11 -9.03 -3.92
C ALA A 24 5.81 -9.92 -5.14
N LEU A 25 6.70 -9.94 -6.14
CA LEU A 25 6.59 -10.81 -7.31
C LEU A 25 6.60 -12.30 -6.92
N THR A 26 7.48 -12.68 -6.00
CA THR A 26 7.54 -14.07 -5.51
C THR A 26 6.24 -14.49 -4.84
N ILE A 27 5.67 -13.64 -4.00
CA ILE A 27 4.38 -13.86 -3.33
C ILE A 27 3.24 -13.93 -4.37
N ALA A 28 3.25 -13.04 -5.36
CA ALA A 28 2.25 -13.00 -6.42
C ALA A 28 2.27 -14.26 -7.30
N LEU A 29 3.46 -14.73 -7.69
CA LEU A 29 3.64 -15.95 -8.48
C LEU A 29 3.18 -17.19 -7.71
N ASN A 30 3.57 -17.32 -6.44
CA ASN A 30 3.11 -18.42 -5.59
C ASN A 30 1.58 -18.41 -5.43
N SER A 31 0.99 -17.24 -5.21
CA SER A 31 -0.47 -17.09 -5.09
C SER A 31 -1.18 -17.40 -6.41
N ALA A 32 -0.60 -17.03 -7.55
CA ALA A 32 -1.15 -17.34 -8.88
C ALA A 32 -1.12 -18.85 -9.16
N GLU A 33 -0.02 -19.53 -8.81
CA GLU A 33 0.09 -20.98 -8.96
C GLU A 33 -0.96 -21.70 -8.10
N LEU A 34 -1.10 -21.31 -6.83
CA LEU A 34 -2.09 -21.90 -5.93
C LEU A 34 -3.53 -21.62 -6.38
N SER A 35 -3.82 -20.42 -6.85
CA SER A 35 -5.14 -20.04 -7.38
C SER A 35 -5.53 -20.87 -8.61
N SER A 36 -4.56 -21.29 -9.43
CA SER A 36 -4.82 -22.15 -10.59
C SER A 36 -5.16 -23.59 -10.22
N LYS A 37 -4.70 -24.08 -9.05
CA LYS A 37 -4.87 -25.46 -8.60
C LYS A 37 -6.02 -25.62 -7.60
N ILE A 38 -6.25 -24.63 -6.74
CA ILE A 38 -7.20 -24.68 -5.64
C ILE A 38 -8.39 -23.78 -5.96
N ILE A 39 -9.49 -24.39 -6.40
CA ILE A 39 -10.77 -23.69 -6.64
C ILE A 39 -11.50 -23.56 -5.31
N SER A 40 -11.11 -22.57 -4.51
CA SER A 40 -11.72 -22.26 -3.22
C SER A 40 -12.02 -20.76 -3.10
N HIS A 41 -13.19 -20.43 -2.57
CA HIS A 41 -13.66 -19.05 -2.39
C HIS A 41 -13.04 -18.32 -1.17
N GLY A 42 -12.08 -18.93 -0.44
CA GLY A 42 -11.53 -18.38 0.80
C GLY A 42 -10.14 -17.76 0.71
N GLY A 43 -9.57 -17.62 -0.49
CA GLY A 43 -8.27 -16.95 -0.71
C GLY A 43 -7.09 -17.63 0.01
N LEU A 44 -6.12 -16.84 0.49
CA LEU A 44 -4.88 -17.37 1.09
C LEU A 44 -5.11 -18.28 2.31
N TYR A 45 -6.17 -18.05 3.09
CA TYR A 45 -6.56 -18.94 4.19
C TYR A 45 -6.86 -20.35 3.67
N SER A 46 -7.67 -20.45 2.60
CA SER A 46 -8.01 -21.73 1.98
C SER A 46 -6.78 -22.41 1.40
N PHE A 47 -5.87 -21.66 0.79
CA PHE A 47 -4.62 -22.23 0.26
C PHE A 47 -3.77 -22.86 1.35
N ALA A 48 -3.56 -22.16 2.47
CA ALA A 48 -2.79 -22.67 3.61
C ALA A 48 -3.49 -23.88 4.27
N LYS A 49 -4.82 -23.84 4.39
CA LYS A 49 -5.59 -24.95 4.95
C LYS A 49 -5.48 -26.22 4.10
N GLU A 50 -5.61 -26.09 2.78
CA GLU A 50 -5.61 -27.23 1.86
C GLU A 50 -4.23 -27.87 1.73
N THR A 51 -3.17 -27.06 1.78
CA THR A 51 -1.78 -27.52 1.59
C THR A 51 -1.11 -27.99 2.89
N MET A 52 -1.38 -27.34 4.02
CA MET A 52 -0.66 -27.54 5.29
C MET A 52 -1.56 -27.96 6.46
N GLY A 53 -2.86 -28.10 6.24
CA GLY A 53 -3.83 -28.52 7.25
C GLY A 53 -4.44 -27.38 8.06
N ASN A 54 -5.35 -27.74 8.96
CA ASN A 54 -6.26 -26.80 9.61
C ASN A 54 -5.56 -25.81 10.57
N SER A 55 -4.48 -26.22 11.24
CA SER A 55 -3.72 -25.36 12.17
C SER A 55 -3.00 -24.22 11.43
N ALA A 56 -2.33 -24.53 10.32
CA ALA A 56 -1.68 -23.54 9.47
C ALA A 56 -2.69 -22.57 8.85
N GLY A 57 -3.81 -23.10 8.35
CA GLY A 57 -4.93 -22.27 7.86
C GLY A 57 -5.42 -21.29 8.93
N PHE A 58 -5.68 -21.75 10.14
CA PHE A 58 -6.13 -20.90 11.26
C PHE A 58 -5.14 -19.77 11.57
N MET A 59 -3.84 -20.08 11.64
CA MET A 59 -2.80 -19.08 11.90
C MET A 59 -2.77 -18.01 10.81
N VAL A 60 -2.81 -18.42 9.53
CA VAL A 60 -2.81 -17.49 8.39
C VAL A 60 -4.06 -16.60 8.40
N GLY A 61 -5.23 -17.15 8.73
CA GLY A 61 -6.46 -16.37 8.86
C GLY A 61 -6.35 -15.26 9.91
N TRP A 62 -5.82 -15.59 11.10
CA TRP A 62 -5.61 -14.62 12.17
C TRP A 62 -4.58 -13.55 11.83
N MET A 63 -3.43 -13.97 11.30
CA MET A 63 -2.39 -13.02 10.87
C MET A 63 -2.94 -12.05 9.84
N ARG A 64 -3.69 -12.55 8.85
CA ARG A 64 -4.30 -11.70 7.82
C ARG A 64 -5.31 -10.71 8.38
N SER A 65 -6.16 -11.15 9.31
CA SER A 65 -7.16 -10.26 9.96
C SER A 65 -6.49 -9.11 10.72
N ILE A 66 -5.43 -9.41 11.49
CA ILE A 66 -4.67 -8.40 12.23
C ILE A 66 -3.96 -7.46 11.27
N SER A 67 -3.26 -7.99 10.27
CA SER A 67 -2.55 -7.18 9.27
C SER A 67 -3.50 -6.23 8.53
N TYR A 68 -4.69 -6.69 8.15
CA TYR A 68 -5.68 -5.87 7.45
C TYR A 68 -6.26 -4.77 8.36
N SER A 69 -6.46 -5.06 9.64
CA SER A 69 -6.93 -4.09 10.62
C SER A 69 -5.91 -2.96 10.86
N ILE A 70 -4.63 -3.32 10.99
CA ILE A 70 -3.53 -2.36 11.10
C ILE A 70 -3.41 -1.53 9.82
N ALA A 71 -3.46 -2.17 8.65
CA ALA A 71 -3.37 -1.50 7.36
C ALA A 71 -4.52 -0.48 7.15
N ALA A 72 -5.77 -0.87 7.44
CA ALA A 72 -6.92 0.03 7.35
C ALA A 72 -6.76 1.26 8.25
N SER A 73 -6.25 1.06 9.47
CA SER A 73 -6.00 2.15 10.42
C SER A 73 -4.90 3.09 9.93
N ALA A 74 -3.80 2.54 9.40
CA ALA A 74 -2.70 3.33 8.84
C ALA A 74 -3.14 4.15 7.63
N VAL A 75 -3.95 3.57 6.72
CA VAL A 75 -4.50 4.28 5.56
C VAL A 75 -5.44 5.41 5.98
N ALA A 76 -6.32 5.16 6.95
CA ALA A 76 -7.23 6.19 7.45
C ALA A 76 -6.47 7.37 8.10
N LEU A 77 -5.46 7.08 8.91
CA LEU A 77 -4.61 8.13 9.51
C LEU A 77 -3.84 8.91 8.43
N GLY A 78 -3.28 8.21 7.44
CA GLY A 78 -2.56 8.83 6.33
C GLY A 78 -3.45 9.73 5.48
N PHE A 79 -4.67 9.31 5.17
CA PHE A 79 -5.60 10.15 4.41
C PHE A 79 -6.05 11.37 5.22
N SER A 80 -6.40 11.18 6.50
CA SER A 80 -6.78 12.29 7.38
C SER A 80 -5.68 13.34 7.51
N SER A 81 -4.42 12.92 7.63
CA SER A 81 -3.30 13.85 7.72
C SER A 81 -3.12 14.65 6.43
N TYR A 82 -3.14 13.99 5.26
CA TYR A 82 -3.03 14.69 3.98
C TYR A 82 -4.18 15.67 3.74
N LEU A 83 -5.42 15.27 4.03
CA LEU A 83 -6.59 16.13 3.86
C LEU A 83 -6.48 17.36 4.75
N PHE A 84 -6.09 17.20 6.01
CA PHE A 84 -6.06 18.30 6.99
C PHE A 84 -4.85 19.21 6.82
N SER A 85 -3.73 18.69 6.32
CA SER A 85 -2.60 19.52 5.88
C SER A 85 -3.01 20.47 4.74
N PHE A 86 -3.91 20.05 3.85
CA PHE A 86 -4.41 20.91 2.77
C PHE A 86 -5.30 22.06 3.28
N PHE A 87 -6.13 21.79 4.29
CA PHE A 87 -7.06 22.77 4.88
C PHE A 87 -6.50 23.50 6.11
N SER A 88 -5.23 23.31 6.46
CA SER A 88 -4.58 23.89 7.64
C SER A 88 -5.34 23.64 8.97
N VAL A 89 -5.94 22.46 9.10
CA VAL A 89 -6.70 22.06 10.29
C VAL A 89 -5.74 21.56 11.39
N PRO A 90 -5.96 21.90 12.67
CA PRO A 90 -5.10 21.44 13.76
C PRO A 90 -4.98 19.91 13.87
N TYR A 91 -3.79 19.43 14.25
CA TYR A 91 -3.44 18.01 14.27
C TYR A 91 -4.32 17.14 15.19
N TYR A 92 -4.89 17.72 16.25
CA TYR A 92 -5.68 16.95 17.22
C TYR A 92 -6.99 16.40 16.63
N TYR A 93 -7.46 16.93 15.49
CA TYR A 93 -8.64 16.43 14.79
C TYR A 93 -8.35 15.24 13.85
N ILE A 94 -7.08 14.92 13.57
CA ILE A 94 -6.70 13.84 12.63
C ILE A 94 -7.25 12.48 13.09
N LEU A 95 -7.13 12.18 14.40
CA LEU A 95 -7.62 10.93 14.96
C LEU A 95 -9.14 10.80 14.80
N LEU A 96 -9.89 11.86 15.12
CA LEU A 96 -11.34 11.87 14.98
C LEU A 96 -11.75 11.67 13.51
N ALA A 97 -11.09 12.35 12.59
CA ALA A 97 -11.33 12.20 11.16
C ALA A 97 -11.04 10.78 10.66
N ALA A 98 -9.96 10.14 11.14
CA ALA A 98 -9.63 8.77 10.78
C ALA A 98 -10.70 7.78 11.27
N ILE A 99 -11.22 7.96 12.50
CA ILE A 99 -12.31 7.15 13.04
C ILE A 99 -13.57 7.30 12.18
N ILE A 100 -13.94 8.53 11.84
CA ILE A 100 -15.11 8.81 10.97
C ILE A 100 -14.95 8.13 9.62
N MET A 101 -13.76 8.18 9.01
CA MET A 101 -13.50 7.50 7.75
C MET A 101 -13.59 5.98 7.85
N ILE A 102 -13.08 5.36 8.92
CA ILE A 102 -13.21 3.90 9.10
C ILE A 102 -14.69 3.52 9.18
N ILE A 103 -15.50 4.29 9.92
CA ILE A 103 -16.95 4.07 10.03
C ILE A 103 -17.62 4.23 8.65
N ALA A 104 -17.27 5.29 7.90
CA ALA A 104 -17.81 5.53 6.58
C ALA A 104 -17.44 4.41 5.59
N ALA A 105 -16.16 4.00 5.56
CA ALA A 105 -15.70 2.90 4.73
C ALA A 105 -16.38 1.58 5.10
N THR A 106 -16.57 1.33 6.40
CA THR A 106 -17.30 0.15 6.89
C THR A 106 -18.76 0.17 6.44
N ALA A 107 -19.43 1.32 6.53
CA ALA A 107 -20.80 1.49 6.03
C ALA A 107 -20.89 1.20 4.52
N ILE A 108 -19.96 1.72 3.72
CA ILE A 108 -19.92 1.46 2.27
C ILE A 108 -19.70 -0.04 2.00
N ASN A 109 -18.85 -0.71 2.77
CA ASN A 109 -18.66 -2.16 2.66
C ASN A 109 -19.94 -2.95 2.93
N TYR A 110 -20.82 -2.46 3.82
CA TYR A 110 -22.13 -3.09 4.06
C TYR A 110 -23.15 -2.81 2.95
N MET A 111 -23.00 -1.77 2.14
CA MET A 111 -23.91 -1.46 1.03
C MET A 111 -23.79 -2.45 -0.14
N GLY A 112 -22.72 -3.24 -0.16
CA GLY A 112 -22.55 -4.35 -1.10
C GLY A 112 -21.28 -4.24 -1.93
N ILE A 113 -20.73 -5.41 -2.30
CA ILE A 113 -19.43 -5.51 -2.97
C ILE A 113 -19.40 -4.89 -4.37
N SER A 114 -20.56 -4.80 -5.05
CA SER A 114 -20.66 -4.17 -6.37
C SER A 114 -20.43 -2.66 -6.31
N VAL A 115 -20.96 -1.98 -5.29
CA VAL A 115 -20.77 -0.53 -5.07
C VAL A 115 -19.31 -0.24 -4.74
N VAL A 116 -18.71 -1.05 -3.86
CA VAL A 116 -17.28 -0.96 -3.53
C VAL A 116 -16.42 -1.11 -4.79
N ALA A 117 -16.68 -2.13 -5.61
CA ALA A 117 -15.93 -2.38 -6.83
C ALA A 117 -16.03 -1.22 -7.84
N GLU A 118 -17.20 -0.57 -7.95
CA GLU A 118 -17.36 0.60 -8.81
C GLU A 118 -16.55 1.79 -8.29
N ILE A 119 -16.63 2.09 -6.99
CA ILE A 119 -15.85 3.17 -6.36
C ILE A 119 -14.34 2.93 -6.52
N GLU A 120 -13.89 1.70 -6.27
CA GLU A 120 -12.49 1.30 -6.42
C GLU A 120 -12.00 1.51 -7.85
N LYS A 121 -12.82 1.11 -8.85
CA LYS A 121 -12.48 1.33 -10.26
C LYS A 121 -12.23 2.81 -10.56
N TYR A 122 -13.08 3.70 -10.06
CA TYR A 122 -12.89 5.15 -10.24
C TYR A 122 -11.64 5.66 -9.49
N LEU A 123 -11.42 5.25 -8.25
CA LEU A 123 -10.23 5.62 -7.46
C LEU A 123 -8.93 5.17 -8.14
N VAL A 124 -8.91 3.95 -8.68
CA VAL A 124 -7.76 3.42 -9.44
C VAL A 124 -7.54 4.26 -10.70
N PHE A 125 -8.60 4.58 -11.45
CA PHE A 125 -8.49 5.41 -12.64
C PHE A 125 -7.89 6.80 -12.33
N VAL A 126 -8.34 7.45 -11.25
CA VAL A 126 -7.80 8.73 -10.79
C VAL A 126 -6.33 8.58 -10.38
N THR A 127 -5.99 7.53 -9.62
CA THR A 127 -4.62 7.28 -9.16
C THR A 127 -3.65 7.06 -10.32
N VAL A 128 -4.03 6.21 -11.28
CA VAL A 128 -3.22 5.94 -12.48
C VAL A 128 -3.05 7.20 -13.31
N THR A 129 -4.12 7.97 -13.51
CA THR A 129 -4.06 9.25 -14.23
C THR A 129 -3.09 10.23 -13.54
N GLY A 130 -3.19 10.37 -12.21
CA GLY A 130 -2.28 11.20 -11.42
C GLY A 130 -0.82 10.77 -11.55
N LEU A 131 -0.54 9.46 -11.51
CA LEU A 131 0.82 8.94 -11.69
C LEU A 131 1.36 9.18 -13.10
N VAL A 132 0.55 8.99 -14.14
CA VAL A 132 0.94 9.28 -15.53
C VAL A 132 1.26 10.77 -15.70
N LEU A 133 0.39 11.65 -15.19
CA LEU A 133 0.65 13.10 -15.22
C LEU A 133 1.94 13.46 -14.46
N PHE A 134 2.16 12.87 -13.29
CA PHE A 134 3.38 13.08 -12.52
C PHE A 134 4.64 12.66 -13.28
N ILE A 135 4.61 11.51 -13.96
CA ILE A 135 5.71 11.03 -14.80
C ILE A 135 5.96 11.97 -15.97
N VAL A 136 4.92 12.36 -16.70
CA VAL A 136 5.04 13.27 -17.86
C VAL A 136 5.62 14.63 -17.43
N MET A 137 5.10 15.21 -16.35
CA MET A 137 5.60 16.47 -15.80
C MET A 137 7.06 16.33 -15.33
N SER A 138 7.41 15.21 -14.71
CA SER A 138 8.80 14.94 -14.29
C SER A 138 9.74 14.81 -15.49
N VAL A 139 9.30 14.25 -16.61
CA VAL A 139 10.13 14.18 -17.84
C VAL A 139 10.32 15.56 -18.46
N ILE A 140 9.26 16.36 -18.58
CA ILE A 140 9.29 17.68 -19.25
C ILE A 140 10.03 18.73 -18.41
N TYR A 141 9.75 18.79 -17.11
CA TYR A 141 10.24 19.85 -16.21
C TYR A 141 11.31 19.36 -15.23
N GLY A 142 11.60 18.06 -15.19
CA GLY A 142 12.60 17.50 -14.30
C GLY A 142 13.99 18.02 -14.63
N LYS A 143 14.70 18.48 -13.61
CA LYS A 143 16.13 18.78 -13.70
C LYS A 143 16.90 17.49 -13.53
N TRP A 144 17.11 16.78 -14.64
CA TRP A 144 17.78 15.47 -14.69
C TRP A 144 19.30 15.65 -14.52
N GLU A 145 19.77 15.60 -13.28
CA GLU A 145 21.19 15.67 -12.94
C GLU A 145 21.66 14.32 -12.38
N VAL A 146 22.57 13.66 -13.10
CA VAL A 146 23.14 12.35 -12.71
C VAL A 146 23.92 12.45 -11.40
N SER A 147 24.49 13.62 -11.09
CA SER A 147 25.18 13.90 -9.84
C SER A 147 24.30 13.74 -8.60
N ARG A 148 22.96 13.83 -8.73
CA ARG A 148 22.03 13.64 -7.60
C ARG A 148 21.94 12.20 -7.13
N PHE A 149 22.45 11.24 -7.91
CA PHE A 149 22.53 9.84 -7.52
C PHE A 149 23.83 9.50 -6.77
N THR A 150 24.75 10.45 -6.62
CA THR A 150 26.04 10.28 -5.96
C THR A 150 26.20 11.27 -4.81
N PRO A 151 26.38 10.83 -3.56
CA PRO A 151 26.40 9.43 -3.11
C PRO A 151 25.00 8.80 -3.10
N LEU A 152 24.94 7.49 -3.37
CA LEU A 152 23.67 6.75 -3.49
C LEU A 152 23.01 6.55 -2.11
N ALA A 153 23.81 6.49 -1.06
CA ALA A 153 23.39 6.41 0.34
C ALA A 153 23.93 7.63 1.12
N PRO A 154 23.41 8.85 0.90
CA PRO A 154 23.91 10.06 1.56
C PRO A 154 23.71 10.03 3.08
N ILE A 155 22.71 9.26 3.54
CA ILE A 155 22.26 9.18 4.93
C ILE A 155 22.63 7.79 5.54
N GLY A 156 23.58 7.08 4.91
CA GLY A 156 24.04 5.75 5.32
C GLY A 156 23.21 4.58 4.76
N PHE A 157 23.74 3.35 4.84
CA PHE A 157 23.03 2.16 4.31
C PHE A 157 21.87 1.70 5.21
N GLU A 158 21.87 2.08 6.49
CA GLU A 158 20.79 1.71 7.42
C GLU A 158 19.46 2.34 7.02
N SER A 159 19.46 3.57 6.51
CA SER A 159 18.25 4.27 6.05
C SER A 159 17.63 3.67 4.77
N ILE A 160 18.29 2.71 4.12
CA ILE A 160 17.76 2.00 2.95
C ILE A 160 16.89 0.79 3.37
N ILE A 161 17.09 0.25 4.57
CA ILE A 161 16.45 -1.00 5.02
C ILE A 161 15.27 -0.73 5.99
N VAL A 162 15.15 0.50 6.47
CA VAL A 162 14.06 0.98 7.34
C VAL A 162 12.88 1.47 6.51
#